data_AF-A0A6V7U375-F1
#
_entry.id   AF-A0A6V7U375-F1
#
_cell.length_a   1.000
_cell.length_b   1.000
_cell.length_c   1.000
_cell.angle_alpha   90.00
_cell.angle_beta   90.00
_cell.angle_gamma   90.00
#
_symmetry.space_group_name_H-M   'P 1'
#
loop_
_entity.id
_entity.type
_entity.pdbx_description
1 polymer ?
#
loop_
_entity_poly.entity_id
_entity_poly.type
_entity_poly.pdbx_seq_one_letter_code
_entity_poly.pdbx_strand_id
1 'polypeptide(L)'
;MSCKETLKQPILLQKLTNERFDVGIAEMYDYCPSALFHKIGVRTKLTAYAIPLFQATSRIFGIPNFPSFMPNVMVPIPGLEHSFVSRSINFYNELFDWLWTGDITLRHQEPVIRAEFGADFPDLKELQKNVSLAFFNSNPFLELPRPISNKIIYIGGLVDDHTSVGNKILEPKIQKIMDEAVTGVILFSFGSLADTAKLNNKMKSAIIKAFGRFPQIQFLWKLDSDTIKNLTKLPNVHTFEWLQQPAILGHPNLRAFISHCGQNSLTESARAGVPIIGIPLFGDQFYNADVAQKLGIGIQIDVNELSGLNAEQVLVEAIERILYQPKYQQNAKIISKKLKLTPFSPTERLVKWVEFAAEFGDLPELNLPGEKEMNWFVYYSLDVILFSIIVLAILFWVTFKCFKWILLISINQFTKIEEKEKKQK
;
A
#
# COMPACT_ATOMS: atom_id res chain seq x y z
N MET A 1 -15.44 11.25 -12.38
CA MET A 1 -15.96 11.39 -13.75
C MET A 1 -15.86 10.02 -14.38
N SER A 2 -16.94 9.48 -14.94
CA SER A 2 -16.87 8.15 -15.55
C SER A 2 -16.05 8.21 -16.84
N CYS A 3 -15.31 7.15 -17.18
CA CYS A 3 -14.52 7.11 -18.42
C CYS A 3 -15.33 7.56 -19.65
N LYS A 4 -16.58 7.06 -19.75
CA LYS A 4 -17.52 7.43 -20.81
C LYS A 4 -17.75 8.94 -20.95
N GLU A 5 -17.88 9.66 -19.85
CA GLU A 5 -18.10 11.12 -19.87
C GLU A 5 -16.90 11.88 -20.43
N THR A 6 -15.69 11.42 -20.14
CA THR A 6 -14.46 12.03 -20.65
C THR A 6 -14.31 11.77 -22.15
N LEU A 7 -14.51 10.52 -22.60
CA LEU A 7 -14.30 10.15 -24.00
C LEU A 7 -15.37 10.74 -24.95
N LYS A 8 -16.56 11.08 -24.42
CA LYS A 8 -17.66 11.70 -25.19
C LYS A 8 -17.53 13.21 -25.43
N GLN A 9 -16.39 13.82 -25.10
CA GLN A 9 -16.18 15.26 -25.25
C GLN A 9 -15.29 15.57 -26.46
N PRO A 10 -15.84 15.66 -27.68
CA PRO A 10 -15.03 15.83 -28.89
C PRO A 10 -14.24 17.15 -28.90
N ILE A 11 -14.80 18.23 -28.34
CA ILE A 11 -14.12 19.52 -28.22
C ILE A 11 -12.90 19.41 -27.30
N LEU A 12 -13.04 18.69 -26.18
CA LEU A 12 -11.92 18.46 -25.25
C LEU A 12 -10.85 17.59 -25.92
N LEU A 13 -11.24 16.49 -26.56
CA LEU A 13 -10.29 15.61 -27.25
C LEU A 13 -9.54 16.34 -28.35
N GLN A 14 -10.23 17.11 -29.18
CA GLN A 14 -9.60 17.91 -30.23
C GLN A 14 -8.64 18.95 -29.64
N LYS A 15 -9.03 19.62 -28.56
CA LYS A 15 -8.15 20.54 -27.84
C LYS A 15 -6.88 19.82 -27.39
N LEU A 16 -7.01 18.72 -26.66
CA LEU A 16 -5.88 17.94 -26.14
C LEU A 16 -4.95 17.43 -27.25
N THR A 17 -5.50 16.96 -28.37
CA THR A 17 -4.71 16.54 -29.54
C THR A 17 -3.93 17.71 -30.15
N ASN A 18 -4.54 18.90 -30.22
CA ASN A 18 -3.91 20.08 -30.81
C ASN A 18 -2.77 20.66 -29.96
N GLU A 19 -2.78 20.45 -28.63
CA GLU A 19 -1.71 20.89 -27.74
C GLU A 19 -0.39 20.13 -27.97
N ARG A 20 -0.45 18.90 -28.52
CA ARG A 20 0.72 18.05 -28.82
C ARG A 20 1.66 17.86 -27.63
N PHE A 21 1.11 17.46 -26.49
CA PHE A 21 1.88 17.17 -25.29
C PHE A 21 2.95 16.10 -25.53
N ASP A 22 4.19 16.37 -25.10
CA ASP A 22 5.29 15.41 -25.14
C ASP A 22 5.06 14.25 -24.15
N VAL A 23 4.50 14.57 -22.97
CA VAL A 23 4.30 13.65 -21.86
C VAL A 23 2.86 13.74 -21.31
N GLY A 24 2.23 12.60 -21.11
CA GLY A 24 0.98 12.47 -20.38
C GLY A 24 1.19 11.74 -19.05
N ILE A 25 0.71 12.33 -17.94
CA ILE A 25 0.76 11.73 -16.61
C ILE A 25 -0.66 11.62 -16.05
N ALA A 26 -1.08 10.43 -15.63
CA ALA A 26 -2.39 10.22 -15.03
C ALA A 26 -2.37 9.09 -13.98
N GLU A 27 -3.33 9.10 -13.06
CA GLU A 27 -3.61 7.95 -12.21
C GLU A 27 -4.30 6.85 -13.03
N MET A 28 -3.66 5.68 -13.15
CA MET A 28 -4.18 4.56 -13.94
C MET A 28 -4.74 3.44 -13.04
N TYR A 29 -5.81 3.75 -12.28
CA TYR A 29 -6.61 2.71 -11.61
C TYR A 29 -7.53 1.96 -12.59
N ASP A 30 -7.73 2.51 -13.78
CA ASP A 30 -8.52 1.93 -14.85
C ASP A 30 -7.84 2.15 -16.21
N TYR A 31 -8.44 1.65 -17.29
CA TYR A 31 -7.85 1.68 -18.64
C TYR A 31 -8.11 2.99 -19.39
N CYS A 32 -8.90 3.91 -18.82
CA CYS A 32 -9.34 5.10 -19.52
C CYS A 32 -8.21 6.09 -19.84
N PRO A 33 -7.28 6.40 -18.91
CA PRO A 33 -6.19 7.31 -19.21
C PRO A 33 -5.27 6.78 -20.32
N SER A 34 -4.98 5.48 -20.33
CA SER A 34 -4.16 4.85 -21.37
C SER A 34 -4.83 4.94 -22.75
N ALA A 35 -6.16 4.71 -22.81
CA ALA A 35 -6.93 4.89 -24.04
C ALA A 35 -6.95 6.37 -24.49
N LEU A 36 -7.13 7.30 -23.54
CA LEU A 36 -7.12 8.73 -23.82
C LEU A 36 -5.77 9.18 -24.38
N PHE A 37 -4.66 8.84 -23.72
CA PHE A 37 -3.31 9.19 -24.16
C PHE A 37 -2.98 8.62 -25.54
N HIS A 38 -3.38 7.37 -25.80
CA HIS A 38 -3.26 6.79 -27.14
C HIS A 38 -4.08 7.58 -28.17
N LYS A 39 -5.34 7.91 -27.85
CA LYS A 39 -6.24 8.63 -28.78
C LYS A 39 -5.73 10.02 -29.15
N ILE A 40 -5.17 10.76 -28.20
CA ILE A 40 -4.66 12.12 -28.44
C ILE A 40 -3.22 12.14 -28.96
N GLY A 41 -2.59 10.97 -29.13
CA GLY A 41 -1.25 10.85 -29.71
C GLY A 41 -0.11 11.25 -28.78
N VAL A 42 -0.28 11.12 -27.46
CA VAL A 42 0.81 11.35 -26.50
C VAL A 42 1.89 10.30 -26.69
N ARG A 43 3.12 10.76 -26.96
CA ARG A 43 4.29 9.90 -27.16
C ARG A 43 4.69 9.20 -25.87
N THR A 44 4.98 9.95 -24.80
CA THR A 44 5.43 9.39 -23.52
C THR A 44 4.28 9.29 -22.53
N LYS A 45 3.95 8.06 -22.13
CA LYS A 45 2.87 7.78 -21.17
C LYS A 45 3.45 7.42 -19.82
N LEU A 46 3.13 8.20 -18.79
CA LEU A 46 3.54 7.97 -17.41
C LEU A 46 2.30 7.76 -16.52
N THR A 47 2.47 7.02 -15.43
CA THR A 47 1.44 6.89 -14.41
C THR A 47 1.96 7.38 -13.06
N ALA A 48 1.10 7.97 -12.25
CA ALA A 48 1.43 8.37 -10.89
C ALA A 48 0.32 7.95 -9.94
N TYR A 49 0.65 7.45 -8.74
CA TYR A 49 -0.31 7.00 -7.75
C TYR A 49 -0.08 7.68 -6.40
N ALA A 50 -1.16 8.11 -5.76
CA ALA A 50 -1.13 8.73 -4.43
C ALA A 50 -0.86 7.75 -3.26
N ILE A 51 -0.84 6.44 -3.53
CA ILE A 51 -0.74 5.35 -2.55
C ILE A 51 0.55 4.52 -2.74
N PRO A 52 0.90 3.59 -1.82
CA PRO A 52 1.96 2.61 -2.02
C PRO A 52 1.78 1.74 -3.26
N LEU A 53 2.86 1.07 -3.70
CA LEU A 53 2.77 0.10 -4.78
C LEU A 53 1.79 -1.02 -4.41
N PHE A 54 0.71 -1.17 -5.19
CA PHE A 54 -0.34 -2.16 -4.97
C PHE A 54 -0.38 -3.23 -6.07
N GLN A 55 -1.15 -4.28 -5.81
CA GLN A 55 -1.07 -5.57 -6.47
C GLN A 55 -1.50 -5.54 -7.93
N ALA A 56 -2.58 -4.82 -8.25
CA ALA A 56 -3.06 -4.68 -9.62
C ALA A 56 -2.00 -4.04 -10.53
N THR A 57 -1.38 -2.93 -10.11
CA THR A 57 -0.33 -2.28 -10.90
C THR A 57 0.94 -3.13 -11.01
N SER A 58 1.28 -3.88 -9.96
CA SER A 58 2.41 -4.81 -9.99
C SER A 58 2.23 -5.86 -11.10
N ARG A 59 1.03 -6.43 -11.22
CA ARG A 59 0.69 -7.40 -12.26
C ARG A 59 0.73 -6.80 -13.66
N ILE A 60 0.22 -5.58 -13.84
CA ILE A 60 0.29 -4.86 -15.13
C ILE A 60 1.74 -4.71 -15.60
N PHE A 61 2.68 -4.50 -14.68
CA PHE A 61 4.11 -4.39 -14.99
C PHE A 61 4.88 -5.71 -14.94
N GLY A 62 4.20 -6.85 -14.84
CA GLY A 62 4.81 -8.18 -14.81
C GLY A 62 5.60 -8.48 -13.51
N ILE A 63 5.38 -7.70 -12.45
CA ILE A 63 5.99 -7.91 -11.14
C ILE A 63 5.15 -8.98 -10.39
N PRO A 64 5.77 -10.06 -9.89
CA PRO A 64 5.03 -11.11 -9.19
C PRO A 64 4.51 -10.62 -7.84
N ASN A 65 3.29 -11.02 -7.49
CA ASN A 65 2.72 -10.82 -6.15
C ASN A 65 2.80 -12.13 -5.36
N PHE A 66 3.48 -12.10 -4.22
CA PHE A 66 3.63 -13.27 -3.36
C PHE A 66 2.75 -13.13 -2.10
N PRO A 67 1.52 -13.67 -2.09
CA PRO A 67 0.60 -13.52 -0.95
C PRO A 67 1.11 -14.16 0.35
N SER A 68 2.16 -14.96 0.29
CA SER A 68 2.83 -15.50 1.49
C SER A 68 3.47 -14.43 2.38
N PHE A 69 3.92 -13.30 1.81
CA PHE A 69 4.59 -12.25 2.56
C PHE A 69 4.26 -10.81 2.13
N MET A 70 3.57 -10.63 1.00
CA MET A 70 3.15 -9.33 0.48
C MET A 70 1.65 -9.13 0.78
N PRO A 71 1.29 -8.36 1.82
CA PRO A 71 -0.10 -8.08 2.12
C PRO A 71 -0.73 -7.22 1.04
N ASN A 72 -2.01 -7.48 0.74
CA ASN A 72 -2.83 -6.60 -0.10
C ASN A 72 -2.84 -5.16 0.47
N VAL A 73 -2.57 -4.16 -0.37
CA VAL A 73 -2.49 -2.76 0.08
C VAL A 73 -3.88 -2.18 0.36
N MET A 74 -4.91 -2.65 -0.35
CA MET A 74 -6.24 -2.06 -0.33
C MET A 74 -7.22 -2.75 0.61
N VAL A 75 -6.89 -3.95 1.09
CA VAL A 75 -7.76 -4.80 1.91
C VAL A 75 -7.10 -5.07 3.26
N PRO A 76 -7.82 -4.88 4.39
CA PRO A 76 -7.27 -5.16 5.71
C PRO A 76 -6.92 -6.64 5.88
N ILE A 77 -5.78 -6.90 6.54
CA ILE A 77 -5.34 -8.25 6.90
C ILE A 77 -5.09 -8.28 8.42
N PRO A 78 -5.46 -9.36 9.14
CA PRO A 78 -5.19 -9.46 10.57
C PRO A 78 -3.69 -9.59 10.86
N GLY A 79 -3.05 -8.45 11.12
CA GLY A 79 -1.65 -8.34 11.48
C GLY A 79 -0.67 -8.72 10.36
N LEU A 80 0.56 -8.19 10.47
CA LEU A 80 1.68 -8.55 9.58
C LEU A 80 2.35 -9.88 9.93
N GLU A 81 1.88 -10.57 10.95
CA GLU A 81 2.43 -11.87 11.34
C GLU A 81 2.15 -12.88 10.24
N HIS A 82 3.16 -13.61 9.77
CA HIS A 82 3.03 -14.61 8.70
C HIS A 82 2.38 -15.93 9.20
N SER A 83 1.40 -15.83 10.10
CA SER A 83 0.60 -16.96 10.54
C SER A 83 -0.05 -17.65 9.34
N PHE A 84 -0.44 -18.91 9.49
CA PHE A 84 -1.19 -19.60 8.44
C PHE A 84 -2.53 -18.89 8.13
N VAL A 85 -3.21 -18.38 9.16
CA VAL A 85 -4.52 -17.73 9.02
C VAL A 85 -4.39 -16.42 8.25
N SER A 86 -3.50 -15.52 8.65
CA SER A 86 -3.26 -14.24 7.96
C SER A 86 -2.79 -14.45 6.52
N ARG A 87 -1.89 -15.41 6.26
CA ARG A 87 -1.47 -15.78 4.90
C ARG A 87 -2.62 -16.34 4.06
N SER A 88 -3.52 -17.11 4.66
CA SER A 88 -4.70 -17.65 3.96
C SER A 88 -5.67 -16.53 3.58
N ILE A 89 -5.96 -15.61 4.52
CA ILE A 89 -6.80 -14.43 4.25
C ILE A 89 -6.18 -13.58 3.15
N ASN A 90 -4.87 -13.29 3.24
CA ASN A 90 -4.18 -12.52 2.22
C ASN A 90 -4.19 -13.22 0.85
N PHE A 91 -4.02 -14.54 0.80
CA PHE A 91 -4.11 -15.31 -0.44
C PHE A 91 -5.49 -15.18 -1.10
N TYR A 92 -6.57 -15.32 -0.34
CA TYR A 92 -7.92 -15.17 -0.91
C TYR A 92 -8.25 -13.72 -1.29
N ASN A 93 -7.77 -12.73 -0.54
CA ASN A 93 -7.87 -11.33 -0.92
C ASN A 93 -7.14 -11.05 -2.23
N GLU A 94 -5.93 -11.61 -2.40
CA GLU A 94 -5.17 -11.46 -3.62
C GLU A 94 -5.83 -12.18 -4.80
N LEU A 95 -6.39 -13.37 -4.58
CA LEU A 95 -7.16 -14.08 -5.61
C LEU A 95 -8.40 -13.29 -6.03
N PHE A 96 -9.09 -12.67 -5.07
CA PHE A 96 -10.25 -11.82 -5.35
C PHE A 96 -9.84 -10.55 -6.12
N ASP A 97 -8.81 -9.84 -5.67
CA ASP A 97 -8.25 -8.70 -6.40
C ASP A 97 -7.82 -9.12 -7.81
N TRP A 98 -7.23 -10.31 -7.93
CA TRP A 98 -6.77 -10.84 -9.20
C TRP A 98 -7.89 -10.96 -10.23
N LEU A 99 -9.01 -11.57 -9.82
CA LEU A 99 -10.22 -11.71 -10.63
C LEU A 99 -10.91 -10.36 -10.91
N TRP A 100 -10.90 -9.45 -9.93
CA TRP A 100 -11.65 -8.20 -9.99
C TRP A 100 -10.97 -7.11 -10.83
N THR A 101 -9.74 -6.73 -10.49
CA THR A 101 -9.09 -5.55 -11.09
C THR A 101 -8.59 -5.78 -12.51
N GLY A 102 -8.31 -7.02 -12.90
CA GLY A 102 -7.82 -7.34 -14.25
C GLY A 102 -8.93 -7.47 -15.29
N ASP A 103 -9.96 -8.26 -14.99
CA ASP A 103 -10.91 -8.72 -16.02
C ASP A 103 -12.28 -8.05 -15.95
N ILE A 104 -12.75 -7.63 -14.76
CA ILE A 104 -14.06 -6.97 -14.65
C ILE A 104 -13.98 -5.52 -15.17
N THR A 105 -12.99 -4.75 -14.72
CA THR A 105 -12.80 -3.37 -15.18
C THR A 105 -12.62 -3.31 -16.70
N LEU A 106 -11.81 -4.22 -17.27
CA LEU A 106 -11.64 -4.29 -18.72
C LEU A 106 -12.97 -4.59 -19.42
N ARG A 107 -13.72 -5.62 -18.99
CA ARG A 107 -15.01 -5.99 -19.61
C ARG A 107 -16.03 -4.84 -19.61
N HIS A 108 -15.97 -3.95 -18.62
CA HIS A 108 -16.85 -2.78 -18.57
C HIS A 108 -16.35 -1.61 -19.43
N GLN A 109 -15.04 -1.39 -19.52
CA GLN A 109 -14.48 -0.23 -20.21
C GLN A 109 -14.19 -0.46 -21.68
N GLU A 110 -13.79 -1.68 -22.07
CA GLU A 110 -13.45 -2.00 -23.45
C GLU A 110 -14.61 -1.74 -24.43
N PRO A 111 -15.86 -2.15 -24.17
CA PRO A 111 -16.98 -1.82 -25.07
C PRO A 111 -17.22 -0.32 -25.19
N VAL A 112 -17.06 0.43 -24.09
CA VAL A 112 -17.23 1.89 -24.09
C VAL A 112 -16.14 2.56 -24.93
N ILE A 113 -14.89 2.15 -24.74
CA ILE A 113 -13.75 2.72 -25.47
C ILE A 113 -13.84 2.39 -26.96
N ARG A 114 -14.12 1.13 -27.33
CA ARG A 114 -14.29 0.72 -28.73
C ARG A 114 -15.49 1.38 -29.40
N ALA A 115 -16.58 1.61 -28.66
CA ALA A 115 -17.74 2.33 -29.20
C ALA A 115 -17.41 3.79 -29.55
N GLU A 116 -16.59 4.48 -28.75
CA GLU A 116 -16.22 5.87 -28.99
C GLU A 116 -15.05 6.02 -29.97
N PHE A 117 -14.06 5.13 -29.93
CA PHE A 117 -12.80 5.26 -30.70
C PHE A 117 -12.64 4.31 -31.88
N GLY A 118 -13.54 3.34 -32.04
CA GLY A 118 -13.56 2.38 -33.14
C GLY A 118 -13.33 0.94 -32.69
N ALA A 119 -13.87 -0.01 -33.46
CA ALA A 119 -13.76 -1.44 -33.17
C ALA A 119 -12.30 -1.93 -33.18
N ASP A 120 -11.44 -1.32 -33.98
CA ASP A 120 -10.03 -1.69 -34.15
C ASP A 120 -9.10 -1.02 -33.12
N PHE A 121 -9.63 -0.41 -32.06
CA PHE A 121 -8.82 0.22 -31.02
C PHE A 121 -7.82 -0.78 -30.40
N PRO A 122 -6.58 -0.38 -30.07
CA PRO A 122 -5.58 -1.31 -29.52
C PRO A 122 -6.04 -1.98 -28.22
N ASP A 123 -5.42 -3.12 -27.92
CA ASP A 123 -5.65 -3.81 -26.66
C ASP A 123 -5.27 -2.91 -25.46
N LEU A 124 -6.23 -2.73 -24.56
CA LEU A 124 -6.08 -1.79 -23.45
C LEU A 124 -5.05 -2.23 -22.41
N LYS A 125 -4.83 -3.55 -22.26
CA LYS A 125 -3.82 -4.10 -21.36
C LYS A 125 -2.42 -3.84 -21.92
N GLU A 126 -2.22 -3.99 -23.23
CA GLU A 126 -0.98 -3.59 -23.90
C GLU A 126 -0.71 -2.09 -23.75
N LEU A 127 -1.73 -1.23 -23.87
CA LEU A 127 -1.57 0.21 -23.66
C LEU A 127 -1.12 0.56 -22.23
N GLN A 128 -1.68 -0.09 -21.21
CA GLN A 128 -1.28 0.12 -19.82
C GLN A 128 0.13 -0.43 -19.53
N LYS A 129 0.47 -1.61 -20.07
CA LYS A 129 1.80 -2.20 -19.92
C LYS A 129 2.88 -1.30 -20.50
N ASN A 130 2.61 -0.66 -21.64
CA ASN A 130 3.54 0.22 -22.36
C ASN A 130 3.70 1.62 -21.73
N VAL A 131 3.15 1.87 -20.55
CA VAL A 131 3.52 3.04 -19.73
C VAL A 131 5.00 2.96 -19.38
N SER A 132 5.73 4.05 -19.60
CA SER A 132 7.20 4.06 -19.54
C SER A 132 7.70 3.96 -18.09
N LEU A 133 7.16 4.80 -17.20
CA LEU A 133 7.50 4.81 -15.77
C LEU A 133 6.24 5.02 -14.92
N ALA A 134 6.29 4.51 -13.69
CA ALA A 134 5.22 4.58 -12.72
C ALA A 134 5.72 5.19 -11.41
N PHE A 135 5.12 6.32 -11.05
CA PHE A 135 5.45 7.04 -9.85
C PHE A 135 4.54 6.67 -8.69
N PHE A 136 5.11 6.43 -7.52
CA PHE A 136 4.34 6.14 -6.30
C PHE A 136 4.67 7.17 -5.23
N ASN A 137 3.64 7.74 -4.62
CA ASN A 137 3.76 8.65 -3.48
C ASN A 137 4.11 7.86 -2.21
N SER A 138 5.25 7.17 -2.24
CA SER A 138 5.72 6.33 -1.16
C SER A 138 7.25 6.31 -1.15
N ASN A 139 7.82 5.69 -0.12
CA ASN A 139 9.26 5.58 0.04
C ASN A 139 9.62 4.11 0.32
N PRO A 140 10.72 3.57 -0.23
CA PRO A 140 11.14 2.19 0.06
C PRO A 140 11.35 1.89 1.55
N PHE A 141 11.67 2.90 2.37
CA PHE A 141 11.80 2.74 3.82
C PHE A 141 10.46 2.80 4.58
N LEU A 142 9.36 3.11 3.88
CA LEU A 142 7.99 3.14 4.36
C LEU A 142 7.09 2.15 3.60
N GLU A 143 7.69 1.13 2.99
CA GLU A 143 6.99 -0.02 2.43
C GLU A 143 7.58 -1.32 2.96
N LEU A 144 6.77 -2.37 2.90
CA LEU A 144 7.26 -3.73 3.11
C LEU A 144 8.16 -4.16 1.93
N PRO A 145 9.28 -4.85 2.20
CA PRO A 145 10.14 -5.35 1.14
C PRO A 145 9.39 -6.24 0.14
N ARG A 146 9.57 -5.96 -1.16
CA ARG A 146 8.93 -6.67 -2.26
C ARG A 146 9.77 -6.62 -3.54
N PRO A 147 9.55 -7.53 -4.51
CA PRO A 147 10.05 -7.36 -5.86
C PRO A 147 9.50 -6.09 -6.50
N ILE A 148 10.35 -5.38 -7.25
CA ILE A 148 9.99 -4.19 -8.03
C ILE A 148 10.65 -4.26 -9.41
N SER A 149 10.06 -3.58 -10.39
CA SER A 149 10.67 -3.32 -11.69
C SER A 149 11.38 -1.96 -11.68
N ASN A 150 12.34 -1.77 -12.58
CA ASN A 150 12.99 -0.48 -12.83
C ASN A 150 12.02 0.61 -13.34
N LYS A 151 10.78 0.24 -13.70
CA LYS A 151 9.69 1.18 -13.98
C LYS A 151 9.18 1.92 -12.75
N ILE A 152 9.38 1.36 -11.55
CA ILE A 152 8.80 1.87 -10.31
C ILE A 152 9.69 2.97 -9.73
N ILE A 153 9.19 4.20 -9.72
CA ILE A 153 9.88 5.37 -9.18
C ILE A 153 9.15 5.87 -7.93
N TYR A 154 9.82 5.76 -6.78
CA TYR A 154 9.30 6.26 -5.52
C TYR A 154 9.54 7.76 -5.35
N ILE A 155 8.45 8.52 -5.18
CA ILE A 155 8.43 9.99 -5.05
C ILE A 155 7.65 10.45 -3.80
N GLY A 156 7.55 9.60 -2.78
CA GLY A 156 6.90 9.95 -1.52
C GLY A 156 7.55 11.15 -0.84
N GLY A 157 6.72 12.11 -0.42
CA GLY A 157 7.17 13.33 0.27
C GLY A 157 7.41 14.53 -0.64
N LEU A 158 6.82 14.57 -1.84
CA LEU A 158 6.83 15.74 -2.74
C LEU A 158 6.31 17.03 -2.10
N VAL A 159 5.30 16.91 -1.22
CA VAL A 159 4.71 18.07 -0.52
C VAL A 159 5.69 18.71 0.48
N ASP A 160 6.77 18.00 0.83
CA ASP A 160 7.77 18.36 1.85
C ASP A 160 9.13 18.75 1.26
N ASP A 161 9.17 19.37 0.07
CA ASP A 161 10.41 19.81 -0.57
C ASP A 161 11.13 20.89 0.27
N HIS A 162 11.98 20.42 1.19
CA HIS A 162 12.96 21.07 2.09
C HIS A 162 12.56 22.35 2.86
N THR A 163 11.38 22.89 2.62
CA THR A 163 10.95 24.24 3.04
C THR A 163 9.60 24.21 3.77
N SER A 164 8.91 23.07 3.82
CA SER A 164 7.53 22.99 4.34
C SER A 164 7.44 22.52 5.79
N VAL A 165 8.35 21.63 6.22
CA VAL A 165 8.33 21.05 7.57
C VAL A 165 9.13 21.95 8.51
N GLY A 166 8.41 22.72 9.34
CA GLY A 166 8.99 23.64 10.34
C GLY A 166 9.20 25.09 9.90
N ASN A 167 9.15 25.39 8.59
CA ASN A 167 9.36 26.74 8.05
C ASN A 167 8.04 27.48 7.71
N LYS A 168 6.89 26.88 7.97
CA LYS A 168 5.58 27.52 7.82
C LYS A 168 5.14 28.13 9.15
N ILE A 169 4.78 29.42 9.11
CA ILE A 169 4.28 30.17 10.27
C ILE A 169 3.01 29.49 10.78
N LEU A 170 3.02 29.03 12.03
CA LEU A 170 1.82 28.55 12.72
C LEU A 170 0.91 29.74 13.01
N GLU A 171 -0.40 29.51 12.96
CA GLU A 171 -1.37 30.50 13.46
C GLU A 171 -1.02 30.89 14.91
N PRO A 172 -1.08 32.18 15.30
CA PRO A 172 -0.62 32.63 16.62
C PRO A 172 -1.20 31.85 17.80
N LYS A 173 -2.46 31.42 17.70
CA LYS A 173 -3.11 30.60 18.72
C LYS A 173 -2.48 29.20 18.84
N ILE A 174 -2.20 28.55 17.70
CA ILE A 174 -1.56 27.24 17.66
C ILE A 174 -0.11 27.36 18.14
N GLN A 175 0.64 28.36 17.66
CA GLN A 175 2.01 28.63 18.08
C GLN A 175 2.11 28.75 19.61
N LYS A 176 1.23 29.56 20.21
CA LYS A 176 1.18 29.74 21.67
C LYS A 176 0.96 28.41 22.41
N ILE A 177 -0.02 27.60 21.99
CA ILE A 177 -0.29 26.29 22.62
C ILE A 177 0.94 25.37 22.50
N MET A 178 1.58 25.35 21.32
CA MET A 178 2.75 24.51 21.07
C MET A 178 3.95 24.94 21.92
N ASP A 179 4.19 26.24 22.08
CA ASP A 179 5.32 26.79 22.84
C ASP A 179 5.14 26.62 24.36
N GLU A 180 3.92 26.80 24.87
CA GLU A 180 3.60 26.69 26.30
C GLU A 180 3.47 25.23 26.78
N ALA A 181 3.36 24.26 25.87
CA ALA A 181 3.18 22.85 26.19
C ALA A 181 4.49 22.16 26.66
N VAL A 182 4.82 22.31 27.95
CA VAL A 182 6.03 21.74 28.58
C VAL A 182 6.15 20.22 28.41
N THR A 183 5.09 19.46 28.69
CA THR A 183 5.11 17.99 28.53
C THR A 183 5.06 17.59 27.05
N GLY A 184 4.36 18.39 26.26
CA GLY A 184 4.26 18.27 24.81
C GLY A 184 2.82 18.21 24.31
N VAL A 185 2.72 18.04 23.00
CA VAL A 185 1.46 18.11 22.24
C VAL A 185 1.23 16.80 21.50
N ILE A 186 -0.03 16.40 21.38
CA ILE A 186 -0.48 15.34 20.48
C ILE A 186 -1.42 15.95 19.44
N LEU A 187 -1.11 15.72 18.16
CA LEU A 187 -1.97 16.09 17.04
C LEU A 187 -2.98 14.96 16.81
N PHE A 188 -4.26 15.29 16.62
CA PHE A 188 -5.31 14.36 16.23
C PHE A 188 -6.02 14.85 14.95
N SER A 189 -5.85 14.12 13.85
CA SER A 189 -6.40 14.49 12.54
C SER A 189 -6.55 13.27 11.63
N PHE A 190 -7.74 13.07 11.05
CA PHE A 190 -7.98 12.03 10.03
C PHE A 190 -7.82 12.55 8.60
N GLY A 191 -7.09 13.65 8.42
CA GLY A 191 -6.82 14.21 7.09
C GLY A 191 -8.02 14.99 6.52
N SER A 192 -8.12 15.02 5.20
CA SER A 192 -9.18 15.76 4.47
C SER A 192 -10.33 14.87 3.99
N LEU A 193 -10.08 13.57 3.78
CA LEU A 193 -11.08 12.63 3.26
C LEU A 193 -11.98 12.05 4.36
N ALA A 194 -11.44 11.84 5.55
CA ALA A 194 -12.17 11.34 6.70
C ALA A 194 -12.44 12.49 7.70
N ASP A 195 -13.72 12.83 7.83
CA ASP A 195 -14.17 13.88 8.73
C ASP A 195 -14.42 13.31 10.13
N THR A 196 -13.62 13.74 11.12
CA THR A 196 -13.78 13.32 12.51
C THR A 196 -15.11 13.78 13.12
N ALA A 197 -15.80 14.75 12.53
CA ALA A 197 -17.16 15.14 12.93
C ALA A 197 -18.19 14.05 12.65
N LYS A 198 -17.92 13.13 11.72
CA LYS A 198 -18.80 11.99 11.43
C LYS A 198 -18.59 10.79 12.34
N LEU A 199 -17.60 10.85 13.25
CA LEU A 199 -17.46 9.84 14.31
C LEU A 199 -18.73 9.80 15.15
N ASN A 200 -19.15 8.59 15.51
CA ASN A 200 -20.33 8.43 16.37
C ASN A 200 -20.04 8.99 17.78
N ASN A 201 -21.11 9.30 18.52
CA ASN A 201 -20.99 9.93 19.84
C ASN A 201 -20.25 9.04 20.86
N LYS A 202 -20.30 7.71 20.72
CA LYS A 202 -19.55 6.78 21.59
C LYS A 202 -18.05 6.95 21.39
N MET A 203 -17.59 6.97 20.15
CA MET A 203 -16.18 7.19 19.79
C MET A 203 -15.71 8.56 20.26
N LYS A 204 -16.47 9.63 19.96
CA LYS A 204 -16.14 10.99 20.42
C LYS A 204 -16.02 11.04 21.94
N SER A 205 -16.98 10.47 22.67
CA SER A 205 -16.94 10.43 24.14
C SER A 205 -15.73 9.66 24.66
N ALA A 206 -15.40 8.51 24.07
CA ALA A 206 -14.23 7.72 24.45
C ALA A 206 -12.92 8.50 24.22
N ILE A 207 -12.77 9.17 23.08
CA ILE A 207 -11.60 10.00 22.76
C ILE A 207 -11.45 11.13 23.78
N ILE A 208 -12.53 11.84 24.08
CA ILE A 208 -12.54 12.95 25.04
C ILE A 208 -12.14 12.46 26.43
N LYS A 209 -12.71 11.34 26.90
CA LYS A 209 -12.37 10.77 28.20
C LYS A 209 -10.91 10.35 28.26
N ALA A 210 -10.41 9.70 27.21
CA ALA A 210 -9.01 9.31 27.10
C ALA A 210 -8.07 10.53 27.17
N PHE A 211 -8.37 11.60 26.42
CA PHE A 211 -7.58 12.85 26.48
C PHE A 211 -7.61 13.50 27.86
N GLY A 212 -8.73 13.39 28.58
CA GLY A 212 -8.87 13.84 29.97
C GLY A 212 -7.98 13.10 30.97
N ARG A 213 -7.48 11.90 30.64
CA ARG A 213 -6.51 11.16 31.47
C ARG A 213 -5.09 11.72 31.40
N PHE A 214 -4.82 12.64 30.47
CA PHE A 214 -3.51 13.27 30.28
C PHE A 214 -3.60 14.81 30.41
N PRO A 215 -3.96 15.35 31.60
CA PRO A 215 -4.16 16.79 31.78
C PRO A 215 -2.91 17.64 31.48
N GLN A 216 -1.72 17.05 31.54
CA GLN A 216 -0.44 17.67 31.26
C GLN A 216 -0.05 17.71 29.77
N ILE A 217 -0.77 16.99 28.90
CA ILE A 217 -0.55 16.94 27.44
C ILE A 217 -1.62 17.79 26.77
N GLN A 218 -1.21 18.63 25.81
CA GLN A 218 -2.15 19.37 24.98
C GLN A 218 -2.54 18.54 23.75
N PHE A 219 -3.82 18.55 23.40
CA PHE A 219 -4.35 17.86 22.21
C PHE A 219 -4.84 18.88 21.20
N LEU A 220 -4.27 18.88 19.99
CA LEU A 220 -4.77 19.64 18.86
C LEU A 220 -5.66 18.73 18.01
N TRP A 221 -6.95 18.99 17.99
CA TRP A 221 -7.91 18.16 17.26
C TRP A 221 -8.44 18.93 16.04
N LYS A 222 -8.15 18.42 14.83
CA LYS A 222 -8.80 18.91 13.61
C LYS A 222 -10.27 18.49 13.56
N LEU A 223 -11.16 19.45 13.79
CA LEU A 223 -12.59 19.26 13.80
C LEU A 223 -13.32 20.61 13.62
N ASP A 224 -14.47 20.57 12.94
CA ASP A 224 -15.44 21.66 12.94
C ASP A 224 -15.83 22.08 14.37
N SER A 225 -15.67 23.39 14.64
CA SER A 225 -15.81 23.97 15.96
C SER A 225 -17.22 23.83 16.55
N ASP A 226 -18.27 23.78 15.73
CA ASP A 226 -19.65 23.75 16.21
C ASP A 226 -20.10 22.36 16.68
N THR A 227 -19.45 21.30 16.19
CA THR A 227 -19.78 19.92 16.56
C THR A 227 -19.28 19.56 17.98
N ILE A 228 -18.15 20.12 18.44
CA ILE A 228 -17.56 19.79 19.76
C ILE A 228 -17.68 20.87 20.84
N LYS A 229 -18.02 22.13 20.52
CA LYS A 229 -18.33 23.13 21.57
C LYS A 229 -19.34 22.63 22.62
N ASN A 230 -20.22 21.69 22.24
CA ASN A 230 -21.18 21.04 23.14
C ASN A 230 -20.65 19.77 23.86
N LEU A 231 -19.53 19.19 23.42
CA LEU A 231 -19.01 17.89 23.88
C LEU A 231 -17.77 17.99 24.78
N THR A 232 -16.98 19.07 24.74
CA THR A 232 -15.76 19.20 25.58
C THR A 232 -15.62 20.54 26.27
N LYS A 233 -15.43 20.51 27.60
CA LYS A 233 -14.93 21.62 28.43
C LYS A 233 -13.52 21.35 28.98
N LEU A 234 -12.76 20.43 28.37
CA LEU A 234 -11.44 20.06 28.87
C LEU A 234 -10.41 21.15 28.50
N PRO A 235 -9.62 21.65 29.47
CA PRO A 235 -8.68 22.75 29.22
C PRO A 235 -7.50 22.36 28.33
N ASN A 236 -7.24 21.05 28.18
CA ASN A 236 -6.11 20.51 27.43
C ASN A 236 -6.49 20.04 26.01
N VAL A 237 -7.74 20.23 25.58
CA VAL A 237 -8.22 19.84 24.23
C VAL A 237 -8.60 21.09 23.45
N HIS A 238 -7.95 21.29 22.31
CA HIS A 238 -8.12 22.47 21.46
C HIS A 238 -8.58 22.05 20.07
N THR A 239 -9.72 22.56 19.62
CA THR A 239 -10.30 22.22 18.31
C THR A 239 -10.05 23.30 17.27
N PHE A 240 -9.82 22.88 16.02
CA PHE A 240 -9.57 23.75 14.88
C PHE A 240 -10.17 23.15 13.61
N GLU A 241 -10.82 23.97 12.79
CA GLU A 241 -11.32 23.56 11.47
C GLU A 241 -10.16 23.22 10.51
N TRP A 242 -9.06 23.97 10.63
CA TRP A 242 -7.88 23.80 9.81
C TRP A 242 -6.61 23.85 10.67
N LEU A 243 -5.64 22.99 10.34
CA LEU A 243 -4.34 22.91 11.01
C LEU A 243 -3.24 22.91 9.94
N GLN A 244 -2.18 23.69 10.18
CA GLN A 244 -0.96 23.63 9.36
C GLN A 244 -0.15 22.37 9.72
N GLN A 245 -0.66 21.19 9.38
CA GLN A 245 -0.11 19.88 9.80
C GLN A 245 1.42 19.73 9.58
N PRO A 246 2.01 20.08 8.42
CA PRO A 246 3.46 20.01 8.24
C PRO A 246 4.27 20.91 9.21
N ALA A 247 3.73 22.06 9.60
CA ALA A 247 4.36 22.96 10.56
C ALA A 247 4.29 22.38 11.98
N ILE A 248 3.14 21.83 12.35
CA ILE A 248 2.92 21.19 13.66
C ILE A 248 3.83 19.96 13.80
N LEU A 249 3.92 19.13 12.76
CA LEU A 249 4.80 17.96 12.72
C LEU A 249 6.28 18.33 12.88
N GLY A 250 6.68 19.49 12.36
CA GLY A 250 8.05 20.01 12.52
C GLY A 250 8.35 20.61 13.90
N HIS A 251 7.37 20.78 14.77
CA HIS A 251 7.55 21.49 16.05
C HIS A 251 8.20 20.59 17.13
N PRO A 252 9.20 21.09 17.89
CA PRO A 252 9.95 20.27 18.87
C PRO A 252 9.10 19.71 20.03
N ASN A 253 8.00 20.37 20.35
CA ASN A 253 7.08 19.95 21.42
C ASN A 253 6.02 18.93 20.98
N LEU A 254 5.93 18.59 19.69
CA LEU A 254 5.03 17.52 19.26
C LEU A 254 5.60 16.15 19.66
N ARG A 255 4.76 15.32 20.29
CA ARG A 255 5.14 13.99 20.80
C ARG A 255 4.58 12.84 19.97
N ALA A 256 3.39 13.00 19.43
CA ALA A 256 2.73 11.97 18.64
C ALA A 256 1.69 12.55 17.69
N PHE A 257 1.36 11.77 16.67
CA PHE A 257 0.28 12.05 15.75
C PHE A 257 -0.74 10.91 15.78
N ILE A 258 -1.97 11.18 16.22
CA ILE A 258 -3.10 10.28 16.06
C ILE A 258 -3.75 10.57 14.69
N SER A 259 -3.77 9.57 13.81
CA SER A 259 -4.19 9.73 12.42
C SER A 259 -4.93 8.51 11.91
N HIS A 260 -5.74 8.67 10.87
CA HIS A 260 -6.23 7.56 10.05
C HIS A 260 -5.13 6.82 9.27
N CYS A 261 -3.87 7.27 9.34
CA CYS A 261 -2.73 6.64 8.69
C CYS A 261 -2.77 6.63 7.15
N GLY A 262 -3.39 7.63 6.51
CA GLY A 262 -3.27 7.81 5.07
C GLY A 262 -1.82 8.05 4.63
N GLN A 263 -1.50 7.76 3.37
CA GLN A 263 -0.13 7.75 2.85
C GLN A 263 0.68 9.03 3.11
N ASN A 264 0.07 10.20 2.94
CA ASN A 264 0.72 11.48 3.25
C ASN A 264 0.99 11.64 4.75
N SER A 265 0.01 11.30 5.61
CA SER A 265 0.17 11.36 7.06
C SER A 265 1.29 10.47 7.56
N LEU A 266 1.40 9.25 7.05
CA LEU A 266 2.52 8.35 7.39
C LEU A 266 3.86 8.95 6.95
N THR A 267 3.93 9.42 5.70
CA THR A 267 5.16 9.99 5.12
C THR A 267 5.64 11.22 5.88
N GLU A 268 4.75 12.19 6.14
CA GLU A 268 5.05 13.43 6.87
C GLU A 268 5.48 13.12 8.31
N SER A 269 4.76 12.22 9.01
CA SER A 269 5.10 11.82 10.39
C SER A 269 6.47 11.15 10.46
N ALA A 270 6.74 10.21 9.55
CA ALA A 270 8.01 9.52 9.48
C ALA A 270 9.16 10.46 9.13
N ARG A 271 8.96 11.40 8.20
CA ARG A 271 9.95 12.42 7.83
C ARG A 271 10.21 13.40 8.97
N ALA A 272 9.19 13.78 9.73
CA ALA A 272 9.32 14.60 10.94
C ALA A 272 10.00 13.87 12.10
N GLY A 273 9.95 12.53 12.11
CA GLY A 273 10.46 11.72 13.22
C GLY A 273 9.50 11.68 14.40
N VAL A 274 8.20 11.77 14.11
CA VAL A 274 7.10 11.76 15.09
C VAL A 274 6.41 10.40 15.03
N PRO A 275 6.25 9.69 16.16
CA PRO A 275 5.48 8.46 16.22
C PRO A 275 4.00 8.66 15.89
N ILE A 276 3.37 7.62 15.32
CA ILE A 276 1.97 7.69 14.85
C ILE A 276 1.07 6.66 15.55
N ILE A 277 -0.10 7.07 16.01
CA ILE A 277 -1.19 6.16 16.40
C ILE A 277 -2.15 6.11 15.22
N GLY A 278 -2.16 4.98 14.51
CA GLY A 278 -2.97 4.75 13.32
C GLY A 278 -4.35 4.19 13.68
N ILE A 279 -5.42 4.84 13.20
CA ILE A 279 -6.80 4.38 13.29
C ILE A 279 -7.33 4.24 11.85
N PRO A 280 -6.91 3.20 11.11
CA PRO A 280 -7.25 3.07 9.69
C PRO A 280 -8.75 2.85 9.50
N LEU A 281 -9.28 3.43 8.41
CA LEU A 281 -10.71 3.41 8.09
C LEU A 281 -10.99 2.66 6.77
N PHE A 282 -10.15 2.83 5.75
CA PHE A 282 -10.32 2.21 4.42
C PHE A 282 -9.03 2.27 3.59
N GLY A 283 -8.97 1.46 2.52
CA GLY A 283 -7.92 1.54 1.50
C GLY A 283 -6.52 1.25 2.05
N ASP A 284 -5.54 2.06 1.62
CA ASP A 284 -4.12 1.95 1.96
C ASP A 284 -3.81 2.16 3.45
N GLN A 285 -4.76 2.76 4.19
CA GLN A 285 -4.57 3.14 5.59
C GLN A 285 -4.21 1.95 6.48
N PHE A 286 -4.79 0.77 6.22
CA PHE A 286 -4.48 -0.44 6.99
C PHE A 286 -3.04 -0.89 6.76
N TYR A 287 -2.62 -0.98 5.49
CA TYR A 287 -1.24 -1.29 5.11
C TYR A 287 -0.24 -0.30 5.72
N ASN A 288 -0.55 0.99 5.69
CA ASN A 288 0.30 2.04 6.24
C ASN A 288 0.46 1.92 7.76
N ALA A 289 -0.63 1.63 8.48
CA ALA A 289 -0.61 1.43 9.93
C ALA A 289 0.21 0.18 10.31
N ASP A 290 0.05 -0.89 9.54
CA ASP A 290 0.84 -2.11 9.64
C ASP A 290 2.34 -1.84 9.44
N VAL A 291 2.71 -1.09 8.39
CA VAL A 291 4.10 -0.65 8.16
C VAL A 291 4.62 0.15 9.34
N ALA A 292 3.84 1.11 9.86
CA ALA A 292 4.24 1.91 11.01
C ALA A 292 4.50 1.04 12.25
N GLN A 293 3.67 0.01 12.50
CA GLN A 293 3.91 -0.95 13.57
C GLN A 293 5.17 -1.78 13.34
N LYS A 294 5.41 -2.29 12.12
CA LYS A 294 6.60 -3.10 11.80
C LYS A 294 7.90 -2.32 11.98
N LEU A 295 7.89 -1.05 11.59
CA LEU A 295 9.03 -0.15 11.80
C LEU A 295 9.16 0.27 13.28
N GLY A 296 8.19 -0.08 14.12
CA GLY A 296 8.12 0.32 15.52
C GLY A 296 8.02 1.83 15.67
N ILE A 297 7.43 2.54 14.71
CA ILE A 297 7.18 3.99 14.75
C ILE A 297 5.72 4.31 15.05
N GLY A 298 4.87 3.29 15.17
CA GLY A 298 3.46 3.50 15.48
C GLY A 298 2.75 2.33 16.13
N ILE A 299 1.50 2.59 16.51
CA ILE A 299 0.54 1.63 17.05
C ILE A 299 -0.72 1.73 16.21
N GLN A 300 -1.26 0.59 15.78
CA GLN A 300 -2.56 0.53 15.12
C GLN A 300 -3.64 0.25 16.15
N ILE A 301 -4.78 0.91 16.00
CA ILE A 301 -6.01 0.65 16.74
C ILE A 301 -7.10 0.34 15.71
N ASP A 302 -7.77 -0.80 15.87
CA ASP A 302 -8.94 -1.11 15.06
C ASP A 302 -10.06 -0.11 15.38
N VAL A 303 -10.65 0.50 14.35
CA VAL A 303 -11.75 1.45 14.51
C VAL A 303 -12.94 0.87 15.29
N ASN A 304 -13.16 -0.45 15.19
CA ASN A 304 -14.20 -1.16 15.93
C ASN A 304 -13.92 -1.18 17.44
N GLU A 305 -12.65 -1.27 17.85
CA GLU A 305 -12.25 -1.19 19.26
C GLU A 305 -12.58 0.18 19.86
N LEU A 306 -12.40 1.26 19.08
CA LEU A 306 -12.79 2.62 19.47
C LEU A 306 -14.31 2.85 19.54
N SER A 307 -15.10 1.93 18.99
CA SER A 307 -16.56 1.92 19.13
C SER A 307 -17.06 0.95 20.21
N GLY A 308 -16.18 0.12 20.75
CA GLY A 308 -16.47 -0.94 21.71
C GLY A 308 -16.55 -0.45 23.16
N LEU A 309 -16.77 -1.39 24.08
CA LEU A 309 -16.92 -1.11 25.52
C LEU A 309 -15.65 -0.55 26.17
N ASN A 310 -14.48 -0.91 25.65
CA ASN A 310 -13.16 -0.54 26.20
C ASN A 310 -12.48 0.60 25.41
N ALA A 311 -13.21 1.34 24.58
CA ALA A 311 -12.67 2.34 23.67
C ALA A 311 -11.76 3.39 24.34
N GLU A 312 -12.15 3.87 25.53
CA GLU A 312 -11.33 4.81 26.31
C GLU A 312 -9.97 4.18 26.68
N GLN A 313 -10.01 2.97 27.24
CA GLN A 313 -8.82 2.26 27.72
C GLN A 313 -7.85 1.94 26.58
N VAL A 314 -8.36 1.50 25.43
CA VAL A 314 -7.54 1.20 24.24
C VAL A 314 -6.74 2.42 23.79
N LEU A 315 -7.39 3.60 23.74
CA LEU A 315 -6.71 4.82 23.34
C LEU A 315 -5.72 5.33 24.42
N VAL A 316 -6.08 5.21 25.70
CA VAL A 316 -5.18 5.55 26.82
C VAL A 316 -3.91 4.71 26.75
N GLU A 317 -4.03 3.39 26.60
CA GLU A 317 -2.88 2.48 26.50
C GLU A 317 -2.00 2.79 25.30
N ALA A 318 -2.60 3.11 24.14
CA ALA A 318 -1.83 3.50 22.96
C ALA A 318 -1.04 4.80 23.18
N ILE A 319 -1.67 5.82 23.80
CA ILE A 319 -1.01 7.09 24.13
C ILE A 319 0.12 6.86 25.15
N GLU A 320 -0.12 6.11 26.23
CA GLU A 320 0.90 5.78 27.22
C GLU A 320 2.08 5.05 26.60
N ARG A 321 1.82 4.06 25.75
CA ARG A 321 2.88 3.31 25.07
C ARG A 321 3.73 4.21 24.18
N ILE A 322 3.10 5.08 23.39
CA ILE A 322 3.83 6.00 22.48
C ILE A 322 4.64 7.03 23.27
N LEU A 323 4.09 7.58 24.35
CA LEU A 323 4.77 8.60 25.16
C LEU A 323 5.91 8.02 26.00
N TYR A 324 5.72 6.83 26.58
CA TYR A 324 6.62 6.32 27.62
C TYR A 324 7.49 5.14 27.21
N GLN A 325 7.24 4.47 26.08
CA GLN A 325 8.17 3.46 25.55
C GLN A 325 9.17 4.12 24.57
N PRO A 326 10.48 4.21 24.91
CA PRO A 326 11.44 4.98 24.12
C PRO A 326 11.60 4.50 22.68
N LYS A 327 11.30 3.22 22.41
CA LYS A 327 11.46 2.58 21.10
C LYS A 327 10.74 3.33 19.98
N TYR A 328 9.54 3.86 20.24
CA TYR A 328 8.76 4.52 19.18
C TYR A 328 9.42 5.80 18.71
N GLN A 329 9.79 6.66 19.66
CA GLN A 329 10.46 7.92 19.35
C GLN A 329 11.87 7.72 18.78
N GLN A 330 12.62 6.73 19.27
CA GLN A 330 13.95 6.39 18.76
C GLN A 330 13.87 5.89 17.31
N ASN A 331 12.97 4.94 17.02
CA ASN A 331 12.78 4.42 15.68
C ASN A 331 12.27 5.51 14.73
N ALA A 332 11.34 6.37 15.16
CA ALA A 332 10.85 7.48 14.34
C ALA A 332 11.98 8.44 13.94
N LYS A 333 12.89 8.77 14.86
CA LYS A 333 14.09 9.58 14.57
C LYS A 333 15.05 8.88 13.60
N ILE A 334 15.25 7.56 13.75
CA ILE A 334 16.09 6.77 12.84
C ILE A 334 15.49 6.78 11.42
N ILE A 335 14.20 6.52 11.28
CA ILE A 335 13.50 6.55 9.99
C ILE A 335 13.54 7.96 9.39
N SER A 336 13.27 9.01 10.17
CA SER A 336 13.41 10.40 9.72
C SER A 336 14.80 10.68 9.15
N LYS A 337 15.86 10.24 9.85
CA LYS A 337 17.24 10.38 9.39
C LYS A 337 17.47 9.62 8.07
N LYS A 338 16.97 8.39 7.92
CA LYS A 338 17.06 7.63 6.67
C LYS A 338 16.37 8.37 5.51
N LEU A 339 15.15 8.87 5.73
CA LEU A 339 14.38 9.59 4.71
C LEU A 339 15.07 10.90 4.28
N LYS A 340 15.56 11.68 5.24
CA LYS A 340 16.26 12.96 4.99
C LYS A 340 17.62 12.78 4.32
N LEU A 341 18.31 11.67 4.59
CA LEU A 341 19.60 11.33 3.99
C LEU A 341 19.49 10.50 2.71
N THR A 342 18.27 10.26 2.19
CA THR A 342 18.15 9.64 0.87
C THR A 342 18.79 10.53 -0.20
N PRO A 343 19.61 9.98 -1.12
CA PRO A 343 20.48 10.80 -1.98
C PRO A 343 19.77 11.82 -2.87
N PHE A 344 18.60 11.47 -3.41
CA PHE A 344 17.83 12.32 -4.31
C PHE A 344 16.51 12.73 -3.66
N SER A 345 16.18 14.01 -3.76
CA SER A 345 14.87 14.51 -3.29
C SER A 345 13.73 13.94 -4.15
N PRO A 346 12.49 13.82 -3.62
CA PRO A 346 11.36 13.37 -4.41
C PRO A 346 11.11 14.22 -5.66
N THR A 347 11.24 15.55 -5.55
CA THR A 347 11.10 16.49 -6.67
C THR A 347 12.18 16.26 -7.72
N GLU A 348 13.43 16.14 -7.29
CA GLU A 348 14.56 15.89 -8.20
C GLU A 348 14.38 14.57 -8.96
N ARG A 349 13.96 13.50 -8.26
CA ARG A 349 13.66 12.21 -8.91
C ARG A 349 12.54 12.36 -9.93
N LEU A 350 11.43 13.00 -9.55
CA LEU A 350 10.28 13.18 -10.46
C LEU A 350 10.72 13.91 -11.73
N VAL A 351 11.34 15.08 -11.59
CA VAL A 351 11.75 15.91 -12.73
C VAL A 351 12.71 15.16 -13.64
N LYS A 352 13.79 14.59 -13.09
CA LYS A 352 14.80 13.88 -13.90
C LYS A 352 14.23 12.67 -14.63
N TRP A 353 13.35 11.90 -14.00
CA TRP A 353 12.74 10.73 -14.64
C TRP A 353 11.69 11.12 -15.69
N VAL A 354 10.94 12.21 -15.47
CA VAL A 354 10.01 12.75 -16.46
C VAL A 354 10.78 13.28 -17.67
N GLU A 355 11.84 14.07 -17.47
CA GLU A 355 12.70 14.57 -18.56
C GLU A 355 13.34 13.42 -19.34
N PHE A 356 13.87 12.41 -18.64
CA PHE A 356 14.40 11.21 -19.27
C PHE A 356 13.34 10.51 -20.13
N ALA A 357 12.15 10.28 -19.61
CA ALA A 357 11.08 9.63 -20.37
C ALA A 357 10.56 10.50 -21.53
N ALA A 358 10.57 11.83 -21.39
CA ALA A 358 10.19 12.75 -22.47
C ALA A 358 11.15 12.64 -23.67
N GLU A 359 12.45 12.51 -23.40
CA GLU A 359 13.48 12.37 -24.43
C GLU A 359 13.32 11.05 -25.21
N PHE A 360 13.20 9.93 -24.49
CA PHE A 360 13.24 8.60 -25.10
C PHE A 360 11.87 8.09 -25.57
N GLY A 361 10.77 8.47 -24.91
CA GLY A 361 9.44 7.95 -25.21
C GLY A 361 9.12 6.67 -24.43
N ASP A 362 8.53 5.71 -25.13
CA ASP A 362 8.26 4.38 -24.58
C ASP A 362 9.58 3.65 -24.25
N LEU A 363 9.60 2.95 -23.10
CA LEU A 363 10.78 2.23 -22.57
C LEU A 363 10.51 0.71 -22.51
N PRO A 364 10.40 0.02 -23.67
CA PRO A 364 10.02 -1.39 -23.73
C PRO A 364 11.03 -2.33 -23.07
N GLU A 365 12.30 -1.95 -22.97
CA GLU A 365 13.36 -2.70 -22.29
C GLU A 365 13.12 -2.84 -20.77
N LEU A 366 12.26 -1.99 -20.20
CA LEU A 366 11.84 -2.08 -18.80
C LEU A 366 10.57 -2.94 -18.61
N ASN A 367 9.97 -3.44 -19.69
CA ASN A 367 8.81 -4.33 -19.64
C ASN A 367 9.24 -5.72 -19.16
N LEU A 368 8.76 -6.14 -17.99
CA LEU A 368 8.87 -7.54 -17.61
C LEU A 368 7.86 -8.38 -18.41
N PRO A 369 8.19 -9.65 -18.73
CA PRO A 369 7.16 -10.60 -19.10
C PRO A 369 6.27 -10.86 -17.88
N GLY A 370 4.95 -10.76 -18.05
CA GLY A 370 3.97 -10.99 -16.99
C GLY A 370 3.21 -12.30 -17.20
N GLU A 371 2.21 -12.50 -16.35
CA GLU A 371 1.35 -13.69 -16.36
C GLU A 371 0.59 -13.89 -17.68
N LYS A 372 0.35 -12.83 -18.45
CA LYS A 372 -0.44 -12.91 -19.69
C LYS A 372 0.40 -13.27 -20.90
N GLU A 373 1.63 -12.77 -20.97
CA GLU A 373 2.56 -13.07 -22.06
C GLU A 373 3.11 -14.49 -21.94
N MET A 374 3.38 -14.94 -20.71
CA MET A 374 3.92 -16.28 -20.47
C MET A 374 2.85 -17.33 -20.20
N ASN A 375 1.58 -16.96 -19.97
CA ASN A 375 0.57 -17.76 -19.27
C ASN A 375 0.93 -17.95 -17.78
N TRP A 376 -0.04 -17.72 -16.87
CA TRP A 376 0.18 -17.79 -15.43
C TRP A 376 0.75 -19.15 -14.97
N PHE A 377 0.39 -20.25 -15.65
CA PHE A 377 0.86 -21.59 -15.32
C PHE A 377 2.36 -21.75 -15.57
N VAL A 378 2.89 -21.15 -16.63
CA VAL A 378 4.33 -21.14 -16.96
C VAL A 378 5.04 -20.06 -16.16
N TYR A 379 4.42 -18.88 -15.97
CA TYR A 379 4.98 -17.76 -15.22
C TYR A 379 5.36 -18.16 -13.79
N TYR A 380 4.51 -18.94 -13.12
CA TYR A 380 4.78 -19.51 -11.79
C TYR A 380 5.51 -20.87 -11.83
N SER A 381 5.99 -21.30 -13.01
CA SER A 381 6.71 -22.57 -13.24
C SER A 381 5.94 -23.82 -12.80
N LEU A 382 4.61 -23.77 -12.81
CA LEU A 382 3.76 -24.89 -12.40
C LEU A 382 3.80 -26.05 -13.40
N ASP A 383 4.08 -25.76 -14.67
CA ASP A 383 4.38 -26.73 -15.72
C ASP A 383 5.63 -27.55 -15.40
N VAL A 384 6.72 -26.89 -14.99
CA VAL A 384 7.97 -27.52 -14.59
C VAL A 384 7.80 -28.33 -13.31
N ILE A 385 7.08 -27.79 -12.33
CA ILE A 385 6.76 -28.51 -11.09
C ILE A 385 5.94 -29.77 -11.40
N LEU A 386 4.90 -29.66 -12.22
CA LEU A 386 4.05 -30.79 -12.61
C LEU A 386 4.86 -31.86 -13.36
N PHE A 387 5.69 -31.46 -14.33
CA PHE A 387 6.59 -32.36 -15.04
C PHE A 387 7.52 -33.10 -14.06
N SER A 388 8.11 -32.37 -13.09
CA SER A 388 9.00 -32.93 -12.08
C SER A 388 8.28 -33.96 -11.19
N ILE A 389 7.04 -33.68 -10.78
CA ILE A 389 6.22 -34.62 -10.00
C ILE A 389 5.94 -35.89 -10.80
N ILE A 390 5.60 -35.78 -12.09
CA ILE A 390 5.34 -36.92 -12.97
C ILE A 390 6.60 -37.80 -13.08
N VAL A 391 7.77 -37.20 -13.31
CA VAL A 391 9.04 -37.93 -13.40
C VAL A 391 9.34 -38.67 -12.09
N LEU A 392 9.20 -38.01 -10.94
CA LEU A 392 9.41 -38.63 -9.63
C LEU A 392 8.42 -39.77 -9.37
N ALA A 393 7.15 -39.62 -9.76
CA ALA A 393 6.14 -40.66 -9.64
C ALA A 393 6.48 -41.90 -10.49
N ILE A 394 6.98 -41.70 -11.73
CA ILE A 394 7.44 -42.79 -12.60
C ILE A 394 8.65 -43.49 -11.98
N LEU A 395 9.65 -42.76 -11.49
CA LEU A 395 10.82 -43.34 -10.84
C LEU A 395 10.46 -44.14 -9.59
N PHE A 396 9.54 -43.62 -8.77
CA PHE A 396 9.01 -44.33 -7.61
C PHE A 396 8.26 -45.60 -8.03
N TRP A 397 7.44 -45.54 -9.07
CA TRP A 397 6.71 -46.69 -9.57
C TRP A 397 7.65 -47.78 -10.12
N VAL A 398 8.67 -47.40 -10.89
CA VAL A 398 9.69 -48.33 -11.40
C VAL A 398 10.47 -48.98 -10.26
N THR A 399 10.96 -48.20 -9.29
CA THR A 399 11.72 -48.73 -8.14
C THR A 399 10.85 -49.65 -7.28
N PHE A 400 9.58 -49.30 -7.05
CA PHE A 400 8.61 -50.15 -6.36
C PHE A 400 8.36 -51.48 -7.11
N LYS A 401 8.22 -51.44 -8.45
CA LYS A 401 8.07 -52.65 -9.27
C LYS A 401 9.32 -53.53 -9.24
N CYS A 402 10.51 -52.94 -9.36
CA CYS A 402 11.78 -53.65 -9.23
C CYS A 402 11.92 -54.31 -7.85
N PHE A 403 11.61 -53.58 -6.78
CA PHE A 403 11.65 -54.10 -5.41
C PHE A 403 10.67 -55.26 -5.21
N LYS A 404 9.42 -55.11 -5.67
CA LYS A 404 8.43 -56.21 -5.64
C LYS A 404 8.89 -57.42 -6.44
N TRP A 405 9.52 -57.21 -7.59
CA TRP A 405 10.04 -58.29 -8.43
C TRP A 405 11.21 -59.02 -7.76
N ILE A 406 12.16 -58.29 -7.16
CA ILE A 406 13.27 -58.86 -6.36
C ILE A 406 12.74 -59.63 -5.15
N LEU A 407 11.74 -59.11 -4.44
CA LEU A 407 11.07 -59.81 -3.33
C LEU A 407 10.41 -61.11 -3.79
N LEU A 408 9.67 -61.08 -4.91
CA LEU A 408 9.03 -62.28 -5.47
C LEU A 408 10.07 -63.34 -5.87
N ILE A 409 11.20 -62.92 -6.47
CA ILE A 409 12.31 -63.84 -6.77
C ILE A 409 12.89 -64.42 -5.49
N SER A 410 13.14 -63.59 -4.48
CA SER A 410 13.69 -64.02 -3.21
C SER A 410 12.77 -65.02 -2.52
N ILE A 411 11.46 -64.73 -2.44
CA ILE A 411 10.44 -65.64 -1.88
C ILE A 411 10.41 -66.96 -2.66
N ASN A 412 10.40 -66.91 -4.01
CA ASN A 412 10.42 -68.12 -4.84
C ASN A 412 11.72 -68.94 -4.69
N GLN A 413 12.84 -68.30 -4.41
CA GLN A 413 14.10 -69.00 -4.11
C GLN A 413 14.05 -69.66 -2.73
N PHE A 414 13.55 -68.96 -1.71
CA PHE A 414 13.36 -69.51 -0.37
C PHE A 414 12.41 -70.73 -0.37
N THR A 415 11.26 -70.64 -1.04
CA THR A 415 10.32 -71.78 -1.15
C THR A 415 10.94 -72.97 -1.87
N LYS A 416 11.72 -72.75 -2.94
CA LYS A 416 12.45 -73.82 -3.63
C LYS A 416 13.53 -74.47 -2.75
N ILE A 417 14.18 -73.73 -1.86
CA ILE A 417 15.16 -74.27 -0.92
C ILE A 417 14.46 -75.14 0.13
N GLU A 418 13.38 -74.66 0.74
CA GLU A 418 12.58 -75.43 1.70
C GLU A 418 12.01 -76.74 1.09
N GLU A 419 11.53 -76.71 -0.15
CA GLU A 419 11.05 -77.90 -0.84
C GLU A 419 12.15 -78.93 -1.09
N LYS A 420 13.39 -78.48 -1.36
CA LYS A 420 14.55 -79.37 -1.51
C LYS A 420 14.95 -80.01 -0.18
N GLU A 421 14.95 -79.25 0.91
CA GLU A 421 15.26 -79.78 2.26
C GLU A 421 14.20 -80.78 2.73
N LYS A 422 12.92 -80.55 2.43
CA LYS A 422 11.83 -81.51 2.75
C LYS A 422 11.90 -82.82 1.95
N LYS A 423 12.53 -82.84 0.78
CA LYS A 423 12.71 -84.05 -0.05
C LYS A 423 13.94 -84.88 0.34
N GLN A 424 14.84 -84.34 1.17
CA GLN A 424 16.07 -85.01 1.62
C GLN A 424 15.97 -85.60 3.03
N LYS A 425 14.89 -85.31 3.76
CA LYS A 425 14.46 -86.04 4.96
C LYS A 425 13.43 -87.09 4.57
#